data_AF-A0A6G9AVY2-F1
#
_entry.id   AF-A0A6G9AVY2-F1
#
_cell.length_a   1.000
_cell.length_b   1.000
_cell.length_c   1.000
_cell.angle_alpha   90.00
_cell.angle_beta   90.00
_cell.angle_gamma   90.00
#
_symmetry.space_group_name_H-M   'P 1'
#
loop_
_entity.id
_entity.type
_entity.pdbx_description
1 polymer ?
#
loop_
_entity_poly.entity_id
_entity_poly.type
_entity_poly.pdbx_seq_one_letter_code
_entity_poly.pdbx_strand_id
1 'polypeptide(L)'
;MKNEILQASLNMCLQYGIRQMSIQKLVESLNISTKTVYRYYRNKEELLEAVLYRYHGEQYQLLENLPAGENAACLFFTIWQTAIDKEYQINKVFYEDLHYYYPELEQSVNAVIGPKFEQYFLSVIHQAMDEGAFRADILPPVALQSVLVIHQAVVRGGAFNRFGLSAQALMIHTIGQYIRSLCTPSGLKALDEHIQTLLATPVAVTQ
;
A
#
# COMPACT_ATOMS: atom_id res chain seq x y z
N MET A 1 -21.90 6.82 -13.58
CA MET A 1 -22.63 5.91 -12.67
C MET A 1 -21.87 4.65 -12.25
N LYS A 2 -21.45 3.72 -13.14
CA LYS A 2 -20.68 2.51 -12.71
C LYS A 2 -19.45 2.87 -11.87
N ASN A 3 -18.67 3.84 -12.33
CA ASN A 3 -17.47 4.33 -11.63
C ASN A 3 -17.81 5.07 -10.32
N GLU A 4 -18.91 5.82 -10.26
CA GLU A 4 -19.36 6.51 -9.05
C GLU A 4 -19.76 5.50 -7.96
N ILE A 5 -20.52 4.46 -8.33
CA ILE A 5 -20.85 3.33 -7.46
C ILE A 5 -19.57 2.70 -6.91
N LEU A 6 -18.60 2.42 -7.80
CA LEU A 6 -17.36 1.77 -7.43
C LEU A 6 -16.52 2.63 -6.47
N GLN A 7 -16.39 3.93 -6.77
CA GLN A 7 -15.63 4.86 -5.94
C GLN A 7 -16.27 5.09 -4.57
N ALA A 8 -17.60 5.25 -4.52
CA ALA A 8 -18.32 5.38 -3.26
C ALA A 8 -18.19 4.12 -2.40
N SER A 9 -18.29 2.94 -3.02
CA SER A 9 -18.10 1.66 -2.34
C SER A 9 -16.69 1.50 -1.78
N LEU A 10 -15.67 1.89 -2.55
CA LEU A 10 -14.28 1.92 -2.10
C LEU A 10 -14.12 2.84 -0.89
N ASN A 11 -14.58 4.09 -0.98
CA ASN A 11 -14.47 5.06 0.11
C ASN A 11 -15.15 4.54 1.39
N MET A 12 -16.35 3.96 1.28
CA MET A 12 -17.05 3.36 2.42
C MET A 12 -16.26 2.19 3.03
N CYS A 13 -15.69 1.32 2.21
CA CYS A 13 -14.89 0.19 2.69
C CYS A 13 -13.63 0.67 3.44
N LEU A 14 -12.90 1.63 2.88
CA LEU A 14 -11.67 2.15 3.48
C LEU A 14 -11.93 2.95 4.77
N GLN A 15 -13.08 3.62 4.88
CA GLN A 15 -13.41 4.46 6.03
C GLN A 15 -14.08 3.67 7.17
N TYR A 16 -14.94 2.70 6.85
CA TYR A 16 -15.82 2.06 7.82
C TYR A 16 -15.68 0.54 7.90
N GLY A 17 -14.87 -0.08 7.03
CA GLY A 17 -14.79 -1.53 6.88
C GLY A 17 -15.82 -2.11 5.90
N ILE A 18 -15.58 -3.33 5.44
CA ILE A 18 -16.37 -4.00 4.41
C ILE A 18 -17.76 -4.39 4.93
N ARG A 19 -17.86 -4.74 6.21
CA ARG A 19 -19.15 -5.11 6.83
C ARG A 19 -20.09 -3.92 6.95
N GLN A 20 -19.56 -2.72 7.12
CA GLN A 20 -20.36 -1.50 7.22
C GLN A 20 -20.86 -1.00 5.86
N MET A 21 -20.26 -1.44 4.76
CA MET A 21 -20.78 -1.21 3.42
C MET A 21 -22.03 -2.07 3.17
N SER A 22 -23.13 -1.42 2.79
CA SER A 22 -24.34 -2.10 2.31
C SER A 22 -24.86 -1.42 1.04
N ILE A 23 -25.56 -2.19 0.20
CA ILE A 23 -26.22 -1.66 -1.00
C ILE A 23 -27.18 -0.52 -0.61
N GLN A 24 -27.87 -0.65 0.52
CA GLN A 24 -28.81 0.37 1.00
C GLN A 24 -28.12 1.71 1.32
N LYS A 25 -27.03 1.68 2.10
CA LYS A 25 -26.26 2.89 2.41
C LYS A 25 -25.64 3.50 1.14
N LEU A 26 -25.20 2.66 0.21
CA LEU A 26 -24.63 3.10 -1.06
C LEU A 26 -25.67 3.84 -1.91
N VAL A 27 -26.88 3.28 -2.06
CA VAL A 27 -27.94 3.93 -2.86
C VAL A 27 -28.41 5.24 -2.24
N GLU A 28 -28.45 5.31 -0.90
CA GLU A 28 -28.75 6.54 -0.15
C GLU A 28 -27.67 7.60 -0.38
N SER A 29 -26.38 7.23 -0.27
CA SER A 29 -25.26 8.16 -0.46
C SER A 29 -25.17 8.76 -1.87
N LEU A 30 -25.62 8.01 -2.87
CA LEU A 30 -25.55 8.40 -4.29
C LEU A 30 -26.90 8.90 -4.84
N ASN A 31 -27.97 8.89 -4.04
CA ASN A 31 -29.33 9.19 -4.46
C ASN A 31 -29.77 8.40 -5.72
N ILE A 32 -29.56 7.08 -5.71
CA ILE A 32 -29.92 6.16 -6.81
C ILE A 32 -30.84 5.04 -6.32
N SER A 33 -31.30 4.18 -7.23
CA SER A 33 -32.07 2.99 -6.87
C SER A 33 -31.18 1.76 -6.69
N THR A 34 -31.64 0.78 -5.90
CA THR A 34 -31.01 -0.55 -5.82
C THR A 34 -30.90 -1.21 -7.19
N LYS A 35 -31.93 -1.04 -8.03
CA LYS A 35 -31.93 -1.50 -9.45
C LYS A 35 -30.77 -0.90 -10.26
N THR A 36 -30.35 0.33 -9.96
CA THR A 36 -29.19 0.96 -10.62
C THR A 36 -27.88 0.26 -10.27
N VAL A 37 -27.71 -0.15 -9.01
CA VAL A 37 -26.51 -0.91 -8.56
C VAL A 37 -26.51 -2.31 -9.17
N TYR A 38 -27.64 -3.01 -9.08
CA TYR A 38 -27.79 -4.38 -9.61
C TYR A 38 -27.71 -4.47 -11.14
N ARG A 39 -27.82 -3.34 -11.86
CA ARG A 39 -27.52 -3.28 -13.29
C ARG A 39 -26.04 -3.54 -13.61
N TYR A 40 -25.14 -3.24 -12.66
CA TYR A 40 -23.69 -3.33 -12.87
C TYR A 40 -23.03 -4.47 -12.09
N TYR A 41 -23.60 -4.87 -10.95
CA TYR A 41 -23.04 -5.89 -10.06
C TYR A 41 -24.18 -6.78 -9.57
N ARG A 42 -24.08 -8.10 -9.75
CA ARG A 42 -25.14 -9.06 -9.44
C ARG A 42 -25.38 -9.18 -7.94
N ASN A 43 -24.34 -9.02 -7.14
CA ASN A 43 -24.39 -9.10 -5.68
C ASN A 43 -23.31 -8.23 -5.02
N LYS A 44 -23.28 -8.21 -3.68
CA LYS A 44 -22.30 -7.44 -2.89
C LYS A 44 -20.87 -7.94 -3.11
N GLU A 45 -20.67 -9.25 -3.30
CA GLU A 45 -19.36 -9.86 -3.47
C GLU A 45 -18.72 -9.46 -4.80
N GLU A 46 -19.47 -9.43 -5.90
CA GLU A 46 -18.99 -8.95 -7.22
C GLU A 46 -18.63 -7.46 -7.16
N LEU A 47 -19.42 -6.65 -6.43
CA LEU A 47 -19.07 -5.26 -6.18
C LEU A 47 -17.79 -5.15 -5.35
N LEU A 48 -17.63 -5.97 -4.32
CA LEU A 48 -16.45 -5.98 -3.47
C LEU A 48 -15.19 -6.41 -4.23
N GLU A 49 -15.29 -7.43 -5.09
CA GLU A 49 -14.21 -7.84 -5.98
C GLU A 49 -13.74 -6.66 -6.85
N ALA A 50 -14.70 -5.97 -7.50
CA ALA A 50 -14.39 -4.79 -8.29
C ALA A 50 -13.75 -3.67 -7.45
N VAL A 51 -14.20 -3.47 -6.20
CA VAL A 51 -13.62 -2.50 -5.25
C VAL A 51 -12.16 -2.85 -4.95
N LEU A 52 -11.84 -4.13 -4.72
CA LEU A 52 -10.47 -4.57 -4.47
C LEU A 52 -9.58 -4.35 -5.69
N TYR A 53 -10.03 -4.72 -6.90
CA TYR A 53 -9.27 -4.42 -8.12
C TYR A 53 -9.05 -2.92 -8.33
N ARG A 54 -10.05 -2.09 -8.04
CA ARG A 54 -9.92 -0.63 -8.10
C ARG A 54 -8.89 -0.14 -7.08
N TYR A 55 -9.00 -0.58 -5.83
CA TYR A 55 -8.07 -0.24 -4.76
C TYR A 55 -6.63 -0.57 -5.14
N HIS A 56 -6.35 -1.81 -5.55
CA HIS A 56 -5.01 -2.23 -5.92
C HIS A 56 -4.51 -1.55 -7.21
N GLY A 57 -5.39 -1.28 -8.16
CA GLY A 57 -5.07 -0.50 -9.35
C GLY A 57 -4.64 0.94 -9.02
N GLU A 58 -5.35 1.61 -8.12
CA GLU A 58 -4.99 2.95 -7.63
C GLU A 58 -3.67 2.94 -6.87
N GLN A 59 -3.41 1.89 -6.07
CA GLN A 59 -2.12 1.74 -5.39
C GLN A 59 -0.98 1.51 -6.39
N TYR A 60 -1.17 0.65 -7.37
CA TYR A 60 -0.15 0.39 -8.38
C TYR A 60 0.15 1.64 -9.22
N GLN A 61 -0.88 2.36 -9.65
CA GLN A 61 -0.72 3.60 -10.41
C GLN A 61 0.02 4.69 -9.61
N LEU A 62 -0.22 4.76 -8.29
CA LEU A 62 0.56 5.65 -7.43
C LEU A 62 2.05 5.29 -7.48
N LEU A 63 2.40 4.01 -7.35
CA LEU A 63 3.78 3.56 -7.38
C LEU A 63 4.46 3.90 -8.71
N GLU A 64 3.78 3.66 -9.84
CA GLU A 64 4.31 4.00 -11.17
C GLU A 64 4.52 5.51 -11.38
N ASN A 65 3.75 6.35 -10.69
CA ASN A 65 3.84 7.79 -10.79
C ASN A 65 4.80 8.42 -9.77
N LEU A 66 5.41 7.62 -8.88
CA LEU A 66 6.43 8.15 -7.98
C LEU A 66 7.59 8.69 -8.82
N PRO A 67 8.10 9.89 -8.52
CA PRO A 67 9.25 10.41 -9.24
C PRO A 67 10.41 9.43 -9.07
N ALA A 68 11.11 9.16 -10.17
CA ALA A 68 12.39 8.49 -10.08
C ALA A 68 13.29 9.35 -9.16
N GLY A 69 13.65 8.79 -8.00
CA GLY A 69 14.64 9.42 -7.13
C GLY A 69 15.98 9.51 -7.84
N GLU A 70 16.93 10.28 -7.28
CA GLU A 70 18.30 10.36 -7.82
C GLU A 70 18.99 9.00 -7.94
N ASN A 71 18.55 8.01 -7.13
CA ASN A 71 18.86 6.60 -7.31
C ASN A 71 17.67 5.68 -6.92
N ALA A 72 17.72 4.43 -7.35
CA ALA A 72 16.67 3.44 -7.13
C ALA A 72 16.53 2.98 -5.66
N ALA A 73 17.57 3.16 -4.82
CA ALA A 73 17.47 2.91 -3.38
C ALA A 73 16.53 3.93 -2.70
N CYS A 74 16.62 5.21 -3.08
CA CYS A 74 15.73 6.27 -2.62
C CYS A 74 14.30 6.07 -3.14
N LEU A 75 14.14 5.60 -4.39
CA LEU A 75 12.83 5.20 -4.92
C LEU A 75 12.23 4.07 -4.10
N PHE A 76 13.00 3.01 -3.82
CA PHE A 76 12.54 1.89 -2.99
C PHE A 76 12.11 2.33 -1.60
N PHE A 77 12.88 3.22 -0.94
CA PHE A 77 12.47 3.83 0.33
C PHE A 77 11.15 4.60 0.20
N THR A 78 11.02 5.44 -0.84
CA THR A 78 9.84 6.29 -1.06
C THR A 78 8.58 5.45 -1.32
N ILE A 79 8.70 4.35 -2.04
CA ILE A 79 7.64 3.35 -2.25
C ILE A 79 7.07 2.89 -0.91
N TRP A 80 7.93 2.43 0.00
CA TRP A 80 7.49 1.87 1.28
C TRP A 80 7.02 2.93 2.28
N GLN A 81 7.62 4.13 2.25
CA GLN A 81 7.11 5.27 3.01
C GLN A 81 5.68 5.62 2.57
N THR A 82 5.45 5.70 1.26
CA THR A 82 4.14 5.99 0.68
C THR A 82 3.11 4.90 1.02
N ALA A 83 3.52 3.62 0.97
CA ALA A 83 2.67 2.50 1.34
C ALA A 83 2.22 2.59 2.81
N ILE A 84 3.16 2.81 3.73
CA ILE A 84 2.87 2.97 5.17
C ILE A 84 1.96 4.18 5.42
N ASP A 85 2.27 5.34 4.84
CA ASP A 85 1.47 6.56 5.06
C ASP A 85 0.02 6.38 4.61
N LYS A 86 -0.20 5.70 3.48
CA LYS A 86 -1.54 5.37 3.02
C LYS A 86 -2.25 4.36 3.91
N GLU A 87 -1.57 3.29 4.34
CA GLU A 87 -2.20 2.26 5.15
C GLU A 87 -2.58 2.78 6.54
N TYR A 88 -1.86 3.77 7.07
CA TYR A 88 -2.23 4.49 8.30
C TYR A 88 -3.45 5.41 8.15
N GLN A 89 -3.82 5.80 6.93
CA GLN A 89 -5.05 6.56 6.66
C GLN A 89 -6.27 5.66 6.45
N ILE A 90 -6.06 4.34 6.32
CA ILE A 90 -7.13 3.37 6.12
C ILE A 90 -7.60 2.86 7.49
N ASN A 91 -8.91 2.71 7.65
CA ASN A 91 -9.46 2.07 8.83
C ASN A 91 -9.05 0.59 8.84
N LYS A 92 -8.30 0.15 9.87
CA LYS A 92 -7.76 -1.22 9.97
C LYS A 92 -8.85 -2.30 9.89
N VAL A 93 -10.08 -1.97 10.27
CA VAL A 93 -11.26 -2.85 10.14
C VAL A 93 -11.48 -3.28 8.69
N PHE A 94 -11.06 -2.50 7.69
CA PHE A 94 -11.09 -2.92 6.29
C PHE A 94 -10.31 -4.22 6.05
N TYR A 95 -9.06 -4.27 6.52
CA TYR A 95 -8.21 -5.46 6.36
C TYR A 95 -8.66 -6.61 7.24
N GLU A 96 -9.10 -6.32 8.47
CA GLU A 96 -9.66 -7.33 9.37
C GLU A 96 -10.90 -7.98 8.77
N ASP A 97 -11.81 -7.17 8.21
CA ASP A 97 -13.02 -7.68 7.56
C ASP A 97 -12.69 -8.49 6.31
N LEU A 98 -11.75 -8.03 5.49
CA LEU A 98 -11.32 -8.72 4.27
C LEU A 98 -10.76 -10.10 4.61
N HIS A 99 -9.85 -10.13 5.59
CA HIS A 99 -9.15 -11.35 5.98
C HIS A 99 -10.06 -12.37 6.65
N TYR A 100 -10.97 -11.92 7.53
CA TYR A 100 -11.81 -12.82 8.31
C TYR A 100 -13.06 -13.28 7.55
N TYR A 101 -13.74 -12.39 6.83
CA TYR A 101 -15.04 -12.71 6.20
C TYR A 101 -14.93 -13.01 4.72
N TYR A 102 -13.86 -12.60 4.05
CA TYR A 102 -13.68 -12.77 2.60
C TYR A 102 -12.30 -13.35 2.22
N PRO A 103 -11.78 -14.39 2.91
CA PRO A 103 -10.43 -14.90 2.69
C PRO A 103 -10.22 -15.46 1.28
N GLU A 104 -11.23 -16.14 0.70
CA GLU A 104 -11.14 -16.68 -0.66
C GLU A 104 -11.07 -15.57 -1.71
N LEU A 105 -11.81 -14.48 -1.50
CA LEU A 105 -11.78 -13.31 -2.38
C LEU A 105 -10.46 -12.55 -2.23
N GLU A 106 -9.96 -12.37 -1.01
CA GLU A 106 -8.63 -11.81 -0.77
C GLU A 106 -7.56 -12.62 -1.51
N GLN A 107 -7.61 -13.95 -1.39
CA GLN A 107 -6.67 -14.85 -2.05
C GLN A 107 -6.77 -14.79 -3.58
N SER A 108 -7.98 -14.80 -4.15
CA SER A 108 -8.17 -14.79 -5.61
C SER A 108 -7.69 -13.48 -6.22
N VAL A 109 -8.01 -12.33 -5.60
CA VAL A 109 -7.53 -11.03 -6.04
C VAL A 109 -6.01 -10.94 -5.92
N ASN A 110 -5.44 -11.36 -4.78
CA ASN A 110 -3.99 -11.36 -4.56
C ASN A 110 -3.24 -12.23 -5.57
N ALA A 111 -3.81 -13.37 -5.99
CA ALA A 111 -3.21 -14.22 -7.02
C ALA A 111 -3.11 -13.53 -8.39
N VAL A 112 -4.04 -12.59 -8.69
CA VAL A 112 -4.04 -11.83 -9.96
C VAL A 112 -3.12 -10.62 -9.89
N ILE A 113 -3.15 -9.85 -8.79
CA ILE A 113 -2.41 -8.58 -8.69
C ILE A 113 -0.98 -8.78 -8.17
N GLY A 114 -0.76 -9.78 -7.33
CA GLY A 114 0.48 -10.00 -6.58
C GLY A 114 1.70 -10.09 -7.49
N PRO A 115 1.67 -10.91 -8.56
CA PRO A 115 2.79 -11.02 -9.50
C PRO A 115 3.20 -9.70 -10.13
N LYS A 116 2.23 -8.81 -10.41
CA LYS A 116 2.52 -7.48 -11.00
C LYS A 116 3.26 -6.58 -10.03
N PHE A 117 2.82 -6.52 -8.77
CA PHE A 117 3.52 -5.76 -7.72
C PHE A 117 4.90 -6.34 -7.44
N GLU A 118 5.01 -7.66 -7.33
CA GLU A 118 6.28 -8.35 -7.09
C GLU A 118 7.29 -8.05 -8.21
N GLN A 119 6.88 -8.16 -9.47
CA GLN A 119 7.73 -7.84 -10.62
C GLN A 119 8.22 -6.38 -10.56
N TYR A 120 7.33 -5.43 -10.25
CA TYR A 120 7.71 -4.02 -10.12
C TYR A 120 8.73 -3.82 -8.99
N PHE A 121 8.48 -4.33 -7.79
CA PHE A 121 9.41 -4.18 -6.67
C PHE A 121 10.76 -4.83 -6.93
N LEU A 122 10.77 -6.03 -7.53
CA LEU A 122 12.02 -6.70 -7.93
C LEU A 122 12.78 -5.86 -8.96
N SER A 123 12.10 -5.26 -9.94
CA SER A 123 12.78 -4.39 -10.92
C SER A 123 13.47 -3.20 -10.26
N VAL A 124 12.87 -2.59 -9.24
CA VAL A 124 13.50 -1.48 -8.48
C VAL A 124 14.71 -1.97 -7.68
N ILE A 125 14.63 -3.14 -7.05
CA ILE A 125 15.76 -3.72 -6.32
C ILE A 125 16.91 -4.04 -7.29
N HIS A 126 16.63 -4.66 -8.44
CA HIS A 126 17.63 -4.93 -9.47
C HIS A 126 18.27 -3.65 -9.99
N GLN A 127 17.48 -2.63 -10.30
CA GLN A 127 18.00 -1.34 -10.72
C GLN A 127 18.92 -0.72 -9.65
N ALA A 128 18.56 -0.79 -8.37
CA ALA A 128 19.40 -0.29 -7.29
C ALA A 128 20.72 -1.08 -7.16
N MET A 129 20.74 -2.37 -7.49
CA MET A 129 21.97 -3.16 -7.55
C MET A 129 22.83 -2.76 -8.77
N ASP A 130 22.21 -2.58 -9.93
CA ASP A 130 22.90 -2.17 -11.18
C ASP A 130 23.52 -0.78 -11.06
N GLU A 131 22.87 0.13 -10.35
CA GLU A 131 23.38 1.47 -9.99
C GLU A 131 24.47 1.44 -8.91
N GLY A 132 24.73 0.27 -8.30
CA GLY A 132 25.66 0.13 -7.18
C GLY A 132 25.16 0.80 -5.89
N ALA A 133 23.87 1.11 -5.78
CA ALA A 133 23.24 1.67 -4.58
C ALA A 133 22.94 0.58 -3.54
N PHE A 134 22.56 -0.62 -3.99
CA PHE A 134 22.46 -1.83 -3.17
C PHE A 134 23.66 -2.75 -3.38
N ARG A 135 24.01 -3.52 -2.35
CA ARG A 135 25.13 -4.46 -2.44
C ARG A 135 24.85 -5.60 -3.42
N ALA A 136 25.89 -6.03 -4.12
CA ALA A 136 25.81 -7.10 -5.10
C ALA A 136 25.57 -8.50 -4.50
N ASP A 137 25.74 -8.67 -3.18
CA ASP A 137 25.58 -9.95 -2.47
C ASP A 137 24.14 -10.20 -1.99
N ILE A 138 23.23 -9.26 -2.22
CA ILE A 138 21.82 -9.39 -1.84
C ILE A 138 21.11 -10.38 -2.77
N LEU A 139 20.22 -11.18 -2.19
CA LEU A 139 19.24 -11.98 -2.94
C LEU A 139 17.92 -11.18 -3.04
N PRO A 140 17.58 -10.59 -4.21
CA PRO A 140 16.43 -9.68 -4.33
C PRO A 140 15.09 -10.25 -3.86
N PRO A 141 14.73 -11.53 -4.14
CA PRO A 141 13.50 -12.11 -3.64
C PRO A 141 13.45 -12.15 -2.10
N VAL A 142 14.56 -12.50 -1.45
CA VAL A 142 14.64 -12.53 0.02
C VAL A 142 14.55 -11.11 0.60
N ALA A 143 15.18 -10.15 -0.07
CA ALA A 143 15.11 -8.74 0.33
C ALA A 143 13.68 -8.19 0.27
N LEU A 144 12.98 -8.46 -0.83
CA LEU A 144 11.59 -8.07 -0.99
C LEU A 144 10.68 -8.73 0.07
N GLN A 145 10.80 -10.05 0.25
CA GLN A 145 10.01 -10.78 1.25
C GLN A 145 10.26 -10.26 2.68
N SER A 146 11.50 -9.93 3.00
CA SER A 146 11.83 -9.34 4.31
C SER A 146 11.11 -8.01 4.53
N VAL A 147 11.10 -7.12 3.53
CA VAL A 147 10.37 -5.85 3.64
C VAL A 147 8.87 -6.07 3.78
N LEU A 148 8.29 -7.00 3.00
CA LEU A 148 6.86 -7.33 3.07
C LEU A 148 6.44 -7.81 4.47
N VAL A 149 7.26 -8.68 5.09
CA VAL A 149 7.01 -9.19 6.46
C VAL A 149 7.11 -8.06 7.48
N ILE A 150 8.15 -7.21 7.40
CA ILE A 150 8.29 -6.06 8.31
C ILE A 150 7.11 -5.11 8.14
N HIS A 151 6.73 -4.79 6.90
CA HIS A 151 5.60 -3.93 6.57
C HIS A 151 4.31 -4.46 7.20
N GLN A 152 3.98 -5.74 6.98
CA GLN A 152 2.81 -6.38 7.58
C GLN A 152 2.82 -6.29 9.12
N ALA A 153 3.97 -6.52 9.75
CA ALA A 153 4.11 -6.43 11.21
C ALA A 153 3.87 -5.00 11.72
N VAL A 154 4.32 -3.97 11.00
CA VAL A 154 4.11 -2.55 11.34
C VAL A 154 2.65 -2.15 11.21
N VAL A 155 2.04 -2.44 10.06
CA VAL A 155 0.70 -1.92 9.73
C VAL A 155 -0.44 -2.76 10.32
N ARG A 156 -0.26 -4.09 10.40
CA ARG A 156 -1.30 -5.05 10.83
C ARG A 156 -1.00 -5.75 12.15
N GLY A 157 0.27 -6.00 12.47
CA GLY A 157 0.68 -6.82 13.62
C GLY A 157 0.45 -6.20 15.01
N GLY A 158 0.16 -4.90 15.09
CA GLY A 158 -0.18 -4.18 16.33
C GLY A 158 0.95 -4.06 17.36
N ALA A 159 2.00 -4.88 17.29
CA ALA A 159 3.13 -4.93 18.21
C ALA A 159 3.87 -3.58 18.32
N PHE A 160 3.88 -2.79 17.25
CA PHE A 160 4.51 -1.48 17.22
C PHE A 160 3.65 -0.35 17.79
N ASN A 161 2.34 -0.56 17.98
CA ASN A 161 1.44 0.47 18.53
C ASN A 161 1.86 0.93 19.94
N ARG A 162 2.48 0.03 20.73
CA ARG A 162 2.95 0.31 22.10
C ARG A 162 3.96 1.46 22.19
N PHE A 163 4.63 1.80 21.08
CA PHE A 163 5.64 2.85 21.06
C PHE A 163 5.06 4.25 20.80
N GLY A 164 3.77 4.35 20.40
CA GLY A 164 3.12 5.65 20.16
C GLY A 164 3.78 6.48 19.05
N LEU A 165 4.44 5.83 18.09
CA LEU A 165 5.17 6.49 17.01
C LEU A 165 4.27 6.81 15.81
N SER A 166 4.63 7.85 15.06
CA SER A 166 3.99 8.17 13.78
C SER A 166 4.32 7.12 12.70
N ALA A 167 3.53 7.09 11.63
CA ALA A 167 3.76 6.22 10.47
C ALA A 167 5.18 6.42 9.87
N GLN A 168 5.58 7.67 9.69
CA GLN A 168 6.92 8.05 9.24
C GLN A 168 8.02 7.57 10.19
N ALA A 169 7.86 7.75 11.51
CA ALA A 169 8.84 7.29 12.49
C ALA A 169 8.97 5.75 12.46
N LEU A 170 7.85 5.04 12.37
CA LEU A 170 7.86 3.58 12.24
C LEU A 170 8.53 3.13 10.95
N MET A 171 8.23 3.76 9.81
CA MET A 171 8.92 3.49 8.55
C MET A 171 10.44 3.64 8.71
N ILE A 172 10.92 4.76 9.25
CA ILE A 172 12.36 5.03 9.42
C ILE A 172 13.03 4.02 10.36
N HIS A 173 12.37 3.66 11.46
CA HIS A 173 12.93 2.78 12.50
C HIS A 173 12.71 1.28 12.24
N THR A 174 12.00 0.89 11.18
CA THR A 174 11.76 -0.51 10.83
C THR A 174 12.28 -0.81 9.42
N ILE A 175 11.44 -0.66 8.39
CA ILE A 175 11.79 -0.91 6.99
C ILE A 175 12.97 -0.04 6.56
N GLY A 176 13.03 1.22 6.99
CA GLY A 176 14.13 2.14 6.69
C GLY A 176 15.48 1.64 7.21
N GLN A 177 15.54 1.04 8.40
CA GLN A 177 16.77 0.42 8.91
C GLN A 177 17.15 -0.81 8.09
N TYR A 178 16.16 -1.60 7.69
CA TYR A 178 16.39 -2.73 6.80
C TYR A 178 16.93 -2.29 5.43
N ILE A 179 16.32 -1.27 4.79
CA ILE A 179 16.78 -0.74 3.50
C ILE A 179 18.21 -0.18 3.61
N ARG A 180 18.54 0.56 4.67
CA ARG A 180 19.93 0.99 4.93
C ARG A 180 20.89 -0.19 4.98
N SER A 181 20.46 -1.30 5.58
CA SER A 181 21.25 -2.53 5.62
C SER A 181 21.38 -3.23 4.27
N LEU A 182 20.74 -2.77 3.20
CA LEU A 182 20.94 -3.25 1.82
C LEU A 182 21.94 -2.39 1.04
N CYS A 183 22.17 -1.16 1.49
CA CYS A 183 22.95 -0.19 0.75
C CYS A 183 24.45 -0.51 0.72
N THR A 184 25.11 -0.07 -0.35
CA THR A 184 26.56 0.18 -0.37
C THR A 184 26.87 1.47 0.40
N PRO A 185 28.15 1.80 0.69
CA PRO A 185 28.48 3.08 1.33
C PRO A 185 27.99 4.31 0.56
N SER A 186 28.05 4.29 -0.78
CA SER A 186 27.53 5.39 -1.62
C SER A 186 26.01 5.43 -1.62
N GLY A 187 25.34 4.28 -1.73
CA GLY A 187 23.88 4.19 -1.65
C GLY A 187 23.33 4.64 -0.30
N LEU A 188 24.03 4.31 0.79
CA LEU A 188 23.64 4.70 2.15
C LEU A 188 23.71 6.21 2.32
N LYS A 189 24.78 6.85 1.82
CA LYS A 189 24.93 8.30 1.86
C LYS A 189 23.75 9.00 1.15
N ALA A 190 23.45 8.59 -0.08
CA ALA A 190 22.35 9.16 -0.86
C ALA A 190 20.99 8.92 -0.18
N LEU A 191 20.78 7.73 0.41
CA LEU A 191 19.56 7.41 1.14
C LEU A 191 19.40 8.29 2.39
N ASP A 192 20.46 8.51 3.16
CA ASP A 192 20.39 9.37 4.35
C ASP A 192 20.14 10.84 3.99
N GLU A 193 20.73 11.35 2.91
CA GLU A 193 20.44 12.69 2.36
C GLU A 193 18.96 12.82 1.92
N HIS A 194 18.43 11.79 1.26
CA HIS A 194 17.00 11.71 0.88
C HIS A 194 16.08 11.71 2.10
N ILE A 195 16.38 10.90 3.12
CA ILE A 195 15.59 10.83 4.35
C ILE A 195 15.62 12.15 5.11
N GLN A 196 16.78 12.83 5.18
CA GLN A 196 16.86 14.15 5.80
C GLN A 196 15.98 15.18 5.08
N THR A 197 15.93 15.13 3.75
CA THR A 197 15.08 16.02 2.94
C THR A 197 13.59 15.77 3.21
N LEU A 198 13.20 14.49 3.29
CA LEU A 198 11.82 14.10 3.65
C LEU A 198 11.43 14.55 5.07
N LEU A 199 12.36 14.52 6.02
CA LEU A 199 12.12 14.97 7.41
C LEU A 199 12.10 16.50 7.54
N ALA A 200 12.85 17.22 6.71
CA ALA A 200 12.90 18.68 6.70
C ALA A 200 11.66 19.32 6.04
N THR A 201 10.94 18.55 5.23
CA THR A 201 9.69 19.01 4.61
C THR A 201 8.57 18.84 5.63
N PRO A 202 7.87 19.91 6.07
CA PRO A 202 6.72 19.75 6.93
C PRO A 202 5.69 18.92 6.16
N VAL A 203 5.32 17.75 6.70
CA VAL A 203 4.20 16.97 6.19
C VAL A 203 2.99 17.89 6.24
N ALA A 204 2.49 18.30 5.09
CA ALA A 204 1.26 19.06 5.00
C ALA A 204 0.17 18.19 5.64
N VAL A 205 -0.25 18.57 6.85
CA VAL A 205 -1.40 17.96 7.50
C VAL A 205 -2.60 18.42 6.69
N THR A 206 -3.08 17.59 5.79
CA THR A 206 -4.39 17.77 5.16
C THR A 206 -5.41 17.67 6.28
N GLN A 207 -6.00 18.82 6.63
CA GLN A 207 -7.17 18.92 7.51
C GLN A 207 -8.41 18.31 6.85
#